data_AF-A0A414BPU0-F1
#
_entry.id   AF-A0A414BPU0-F1
#
_cell.length_a   1.000
_cell.length_b   1.000
_cell.length_c   1.000
_cell.angle_alpha   90.00
_cell.angle_beta   90.00
_cell.angle_gamma   90.00
#
_symmetry.space_group_name_H-M   'P 1'
#
loop_
_entity.id
_entity.type
_entity.pdbx_description
1 polymer ?
#
loop_
_entity_poly.entity_id
_entity_poly.type
_entity_poly.pdbx_seq_one_letter_code
_entity_poly.pdbx_strand_id
1 'polypeptide(L)'
;MIKKLKENFLILLISNMLTIVMVVVAPRIHGAIANLMVTVSDSDFGFSLPMIFYYISFAIIVCAFMCLRKPQAVRDIVINNSISSNEPSISDVEKAEEMRERYRNRQYSLESSKYDAVKDYTYSVLSPYMTDEYLEILCQNIKLYDIPESCIVPVKTNGTLNTLDIRHYSWNIGERLGWSGQKRATFIKLCFPTELKDVEVESMRRTLRQKGKCVIEIDVPDYNDYQFHHQK
;
A
#
# COMPACT_ATOMS: atom_id res chain seq x y z
N MET A 1 0.77 -14.41 -13.25
CA MET A 1 -0.59 -14.01 -12.80
C MET A 1 -1.45 -13.42 -13.93
N ILE A 2 -0.93 -12.47 -14.72
CA ILE A 2 -1.68 -11.74 -15.76
C ILE A 2 -2.21 -12.62 -16.91
N LYS A 3 -1.48 -13.66 -17.33
CA LYS A 3 -1.92 -14.58 -18.41
C LYS A 3 -3.16 -15.38 -18.01
N LYS A 4 -3.17 -15.91 -16.79
CA LYS A 4 -4.29 -16.67 -16.21
C LYS A 4 -5.56 -15.80 -16.04
N LEU A 5 -5.38 -14.51 -15.74
CA LEU A 5 -6.49 -13.55 -15.66
C LEU A 5 -7.12 -13.27 -17.04
N LYS A 6 -6.30 -13.18 -18.10
CA LYS A 6 -6.78 -12.98 -19.48
C LYS A 6 -7.55 -14.20 -20.01
N GLU A 7 -7.07 -15.41 -19.73
CA GLU A 7 -7.74 -16.65 -20.12
C GLU A 7 -9.11 -16.79 -19.44
N ASN A 8 -9.19 -16.53 -18.13
CA ASN A 8 -10.45 -16.57 -17.39
C ASN A 8 -11.46 -15.53 -17.91
N PHE A 9 -11.01 -14.33 -18.28
CA PHE A 9 -11.86 -13.28 -18.84
C PHE A 9 -12.40 -13.66 -20.23
N LEU A 10 -11.57 -14.30 -21.07
CA LEU A 10 -11.99 -14.75 -22.40
C LEU A 10 -13.06 -15.86 -22.32
N ILE A 11 -12.89 -16.81 -21.40
CA ILE A 11 -13.88 -17.87 -21.16
C ILE A 11 -15.22 -17.27 -20.70
N LEU A 12 -15.18 -16.27 -19.82
CA LEU A 12 -16.37 -15.56 -19.36
C LEU A 12 -17.08 -14.82 -20.50
N LEU A 13 -16.32 -14.18 -21.39
CA LEU A 13 -16.86 -13.48 -22.56
C LEU A 13 -17.56 -14.44 -23.53
N ILE A 14 -16.91 -15.56 -23.86
CA ILE A 14 -17.46 -16.58 -24.77
C ILE A 14 -18.73 -17.19 -24.17
N SER A 15 -18.70 -17.52 -22.87
CA SER A 15 -19.88 -18.05 -22.16
C SER A 15 -21.05 -17.06 -22.21
N ASN A 16 -20.82 -15.78 -21.96
CA ASN A 16 -21.88 -14.78 -21.99
C ASN A 16 -22.45 -14.58 -23.41
N MET A 17 -21.59 -14.60 -24.44
CA MET A 17 -22.03 -14.56 -25.84
C MET A 17 -22.89 -15.78 -26.21
N LEU A 18 -22.51 -16.98 -25.75
CA LEU A 18 -23.29 -18.19 -25.97
C LEU A 18 -24.66 -18.10 -25.30
N THR A 19 -24.72 -17.57 -24.07
CA THR A 19 -25.98 -17.35 -23.34
C THR A 19 -26.88 -16.35 -24.06
N ILE A 20 -26.33 -15.26 -24.59
CA ILE A 20 -27.09 -14.27 -25.37
C ILE A 20 -27.65 -14.90 -26.65
N VAL A 21 -26.86 -15.71 -27.36
CA VAL A 21 -27.34 -16.44 -28.54
C VAL A 21 -28.49 -17.39 -28.16
N MET A 22 -28.35 -18.16 -27.08
CA MET A 22 -29.41 -19.07 -26.63
C MET A 22 -30.69 -18.32 -26.22
N VAL A 23 -30.58 -17.23 -25.46
CA VAL A 23 -31.74 -16.47 -24.97
C VAL A 23 -32.41 -15.65 -26.07
N VAL A 24 -31.66 -15.16 -27.06
CA VAL A 24 -32.22 -14.27 -28.10
C VAL A 24 -32.64 -15.04 -29.35
N VAL A 25 -31.89 -16.07 -29.76
CA VAL A 25 -32.13 -16.81 -31.00
C VAL A 25 -33.15 -17.93 -30.80
N ALA A 26 -33.12 -18.64 -29.66
CA ALA A 26 -34.05 -19.77 -29.44
C ALA A 26 -35.53 -19.35 -29.41
N PRO A 27 -35.93 -18.23 -28.76
CA PRO A 27 -37.32 -17.76 -28.81
C PRO A 27 -37.73 -17.27 -30.20
N ARG A 28 -36.80 -16.78 -31.01
CA ARG A 28 -37.06 -16.34 -32.40
C ARG A 28 -37.32 -17.52 -33.32
N ILE A 29 -36.57 -18.62 -33.16
CA ILE A 29 -36.81 -19.86 -33.91
C ILE A 29 -38.16 -20.46 -33.49
N HIS A 30 -38.43 -20.52 -32.19
CA HIS A 30 -39.71 -21.02 -31.68
C HIS A 30 -40.89 -20.15 -32.16
N GLY A 31 -40.76 -18.83 -32.11
CA GLY A 31 -41.75 -17.88 -32.62
C GLY A 31 -41.92 -17.93 -34.14
N ALA A 32 -40.84 -18.13 -34.92
CA ALA A 32 -40.91 -18.29 -36.37
C ALA A 32 -41.62 -19.59 -36.78
N ILE A 33 -41.41 -20.69 -36.04
CA ILE A 33 -42.11 -21.95 -36.24
C ILE A 33 -43.60 -21.81 -35.87
N ALA A 34 -43.92 -21.12 -34.77
CA ALA A 34 -45.30 -20.86 -34.37
C ALA A 34 -46.04 -19.93 -35.35
N ASN A 35 -45.36 -18.91 -35.88
CA ASN A 35 -45.93 -17.94 -36.84
C ASN A 35 -46.13 -18.54 -38.25
N LEU A 36 -45.35 -19.56 -38.64
CA LEU A 36 -45.57 -20.29 -39.90
C LEU A 36 -46.91 -21.05 -39.90
N MET A 37 -47.51 -21.29 -38.73
CA MET A 37 -48.78 -22.00 -38.58
C MET A 37 -50.01 -21.07 -38.56
N VAL A 38 -49.85 -19.74 -38.52
CA VAL A 38 -50.95 -18.76 -38.30
C VAL A 38 -50.97 -17.69 -39.40
N THR A 39 -50.84 -18.06 -40.67
CA THR A 39 -50.74 -17.10 -41.80
C THR A 39 -51.74 -15.93 -41.76
N VAL A 40 -51.26 -14.74 -42.18
CA VAL A 40 -51.97 -13.59 -42.79
C VAL A 40 -52.16 -12.32 -41.93
N SER A 41 -51.75 -11.19 -42.52
CA SER A 41 -52.06 -9.77 -42.21
C SER A 41 -51.52 -9.22 -40.88
N ASP A 42 -51.08 -7.97 -40.73
CA ASP A 42 -51.04 -6.80 -41.59
C ASP A 42 -49.88 -5.92 -41.07
N SER A 43 -49.40 -5.01 -41.91
CA SER A 43 -48.43 -3.97 -41.56
C SER A 43 -48.91 -3.08 -40.41
N ASP A 44 -48.06 -2.77 -39.42
CA ASP A 44 -47.66 -1.36 -39.23
C ASP A 44 -46.47 -1.11 -38.29
N PHE A 45 -45.87 0.05 -38.54
CA PHE A 45 -44.68 0.66 -37.96
C PHE A 45 -44.67 0.77 -36.42
N GLY A 46 -43.55 0.35 -35.83
CA GLY A 46 -43.13 0.72 -34.47
C GLY A 46 -41.88 -0.06 -34.12
N PHE A 47 -40.78 0.62 -33.76
CA PHE A 47 -39.47 0.02 -33.49
C PHE A 47 -39.60 -1.30 -32.70
N SER A 48 -39.45 -2.42 -33.39
CA SER A 48 -39.70 -3.71 -32.77
C SER A 48 -38.59 -3.97 -31.74
N LEU A 49 -38.95 -4.41 -30.53
CA LEU A 49 -38.02 -4.91 -29.51
C LEU A 49 -36.84 -5.72 -30.09
N PRO A 50 -37.04 -6.57 -31.12
CA PRO A 50 -35.96 -7.21 -31.87
C PRO A 50 -34.85 -6.32 -32.42
N MET A 51 -35.17 -5.15 -32.95
CA MET A 51 -34.20 -4.23 -33.56
C MET A 51 -33.30 -3.59 -32.50
N ILE A 52 -33.84 -3.32 -31.30
CA ILE A 52 -33.06 -2.78 -30.17
C ILE A 52 -31.94 -3.74 -29.78
N PHE A 53 -32.22 -5.05 -29.75
CA PHE A 53 -31.20 -6.06 -29.47
C PHE A 53 -30.12 -6.14 -30.56
N TYR A 54 -30.46 -5.89 -31.83
CA TYR A 54 -29.49 -5.79 -32.93
C TYR A 54 -28.57 -4.56 -32.78
N TYR A 55 -29.10 -3.42 -32.34
CA TYR A 55 -28.27 -2.24 -32.10
C TYR A 55 -27.37 -2.41 -30.87
N ILE A 56 -27.85 -3.06 -29.81
CA ILE A 56 -27.04 -3.36 -28.62
C ILE A 56 -25.92 -4.35 -28.98
N SER A 57 -26.22 -5.40 -29.76
CA SER A 57 -25.20 -6.37 -30.19
C SER A 57 -24.16 -5.72 -31.10
N PHE A 58 -24.58 -4.85 -32.03
CA PHE A 58 -23.67 -4.08 -32.87
C PHE A 58 -22.79 -3.12 -32.04
N ALA A 59 -23.36 -2.43 -31.05
CA ALA A 59 -22.61 -1.55 -30.14
C ALA A 59 -21.59 -2.33 -29.30
N ILE A 60 -21.93 -3.54 -28.83
CA ILE A 60 -21.00 -4.43 -28.13
C ILE A 60 -19.88 -4.89 -29.05
N ILE A 61 -20.18 -5.24 -30.31
CA ILE A 61 -19.16 -5.63 -31.30
C ILE A 61 -18.21 -4.47 -31.59
N VAL A 62 -18.73 -3.24 -31.75
CA VAL A 62 -17.91 -2.04 -31.95
C VAL A 62 -17.08 -1.73 -30.70
N CYS A 63 -17.66 -1.78 -29.50
CA CYS A 63 -16.92 -1.60 -28.24
C CYS A 63 -15.85 -2.69 -28.05
N ALA A 64 -16.15 -3.95 -28.35
CA ALA A 64 -15.19 -5.04 -28.31
C ALA A 64 -14.07 -4.81 -29.34
N PHE A 65 -14.41 -4.39 -30.56
CA PHE A 65 -13.44 -4.06 -31.60
C PHE A 65 -12.55 -2.88 -31.21
N MET A 66 -13.09 -1.84 -30.57
CA MET A 66 -12.34 -0.70 -30.04
C MET A 66 -11.46 -1.08 -28.83
N CYS A 67 -11.96 -1.95 -27.95
CA CYS A 67 -11.19 -2.50 -26.82
C CYS A 67 -10.08 -3.48 -27.27
N LEU A 68 -10.31 -4.23 -28.36
CA LEU A 68 -9.34 -5.11 -29.00
C LEU A 68 -8.32 -4.34 -29.82
N ARG A 69 -8.75 -3.24 -30.46
CA ARG A 69 -7.88 -2.22 -31.06
C ARG A 69 -7.41 -1.20 -30.02
N LYS A 70 -6.96 -1.67 -28.85
CA LYS A 70 -6.07 -0.85 -28.03
C LYS A 70 -4.95 -0.41 -28.99
N PRO A 71 -4.71 0.89 -29.24
CA PRO A 71 -3.46 1.29 -29.84
C PRO A 71 -2.43 1.00 -28.75
N GLN A 72 -1.96 -0.23 -28.76
CA GLN A 72 -0.69 -0.56 -28.18
C GLN A 72 0.27 0.23 -29.06
N ALA A 73 0.52 1.48 -28.69
CA ALA A 73 1.74 2.18 -29.05
C ALA A 73 2.87 1.40 -28.36
N VAL A 74 3.08 0.17 -28.84
CA VAL A 74 4.33 -0.54 -28.72
C VAL A 74 5.24 0.35 -29.54
N ARG A 75 6.07 1.14 -28.85
CA ARG A 75 7.33 1.48 -29.47
C ARG A 75 7.97 0.12 -29.68
N ASP A 76 8.02 -0.35 -30.91
CA ASP A 76 8.84 -1.50 -31.24
C ASP A 76 10.27 -1.09 -30.91
N ILE A 77 10.72 -1.41 -29.70
CA ILE A 77 12.14 -1.46 -29.41
C ILE A 77 12.61 -2.58 -30.33
N VAL A 78 13.29 -2.21 -31.41
CA VAL A 78 14.01 -3.17 -32.24
C VAL A 78 15.10 -3.75 -31.34
N ILE A 79 14.78 -4.84 -30.66
CA ILE A 79 15.78 -5.65 -29.95
C ILE A 79 16.53 -6.37 -31.07
N ASN A 80 17.65 -5.78 -31.48
CA ASN A 80 18.58 -6.51 -32.32
C ASN A 80 19.13 -7.65 -31.45
N ASN A 81 18.73 -8.89 -31.72
CA ASN A 81 19.11 -10.07 -30.93
C ASN A 81 20.61 -10.41 -31.06
N SER A 82 21.39 -9.59 -31.75
CA SER A 82 22.84 -9.57 -31.63
C SER A 82 23.26 -8.85 -30.34
N ILE A 83 22.88 -9.38 -29.18
CA ILE A 83 23.71 -9.16 -27.99
C ILE A 83 24.98 -9.96 -28.27
N SER A 84 25.95 -9.32 -28.92
CA SER A 84 27.33 -9.72 -28.73
C SER A 84 27.52 -9.69 -27.22
N SER A 85 27.92 -10.80 -26.62
CA SER A 85 28.28 -10.89 -25.20
C SER A 85 29.52 -10.02 -24.97
N ASN A 86 29.35 -8.71 -25.04
CA ASN A 86 30.35 -7.76 -24.65
C ASN A 86 30.26 -7.74 -23.14
N GLU A 87 31.25 -8.32 -22.48
CA GLU A 87 31.41 -8.16 -21.05
C GLU A 87 31.32 -6.67 -20.70
N PRO A 88 30.66 -6.31 -19.58
CA PRO A 88 30.55 -4.92 -19.17
C PRO A 88 31.95 -4.30 -19.10
N SER A 89 32.12 -3.14 -19.74
CA SER A 89 33.42 -2.46 -19.71
C SER A 89 33.78 -2.13 -18.26
N ILE A 90 35.07 -2.11 -17.93
CA ILE A 90 35.55 -1.77 -16.57
C ILE A 90 34.95 -0.44 -16.10
N SER A 91 34.81 0.54 -17.00
CA SER A 91 34.15 1.84 -16.74
C SER A 91 32.68 1.71 -16.35
N ASP A 92 31.93 0.77 -16.95
CA ASP A 92 30.51 0.60 -16.65
C ASP A 92 30.30 -0.08 -15.29
N VAL A 93 31.19 -1.00 -14.93
CA VAL A 93 31.21 -1.64 -13.60
C VAL A 93 31.54 -0.61 -12.52
N GLU A 94 32.54 0.24 -12.74
CA GLU A 94 32.94 1.30 -11.81
C GLU A 94 31.80 2.31 -11.56
N LYS A 95 31.15 2.79 -12.63
CA LYS A 95 29.97 3.68 -12.50
C LYS A 95 28.82 3.04 -11.73
N ALA A 96 28.59 1.74 -11.94
CA ALA A 96 27.54 1.03 -11.21
C ALA A 96 27.88 0.91 -9.72
N GLU A 97 29.14 0.65 -9.37
CA GLU A 97 29.56 0.60 -7.97
C GLU A 97 29.50 1.97 -7.28
N GLU A 98 29.95 3.03 -7.96
CA GLU A 98 29.78 4.40 -7.46
C GLU A 98 28.31 4.73 -7.17
N MET A 99 27.40 4.38 -8.08
CA MET A 99 25.96 4.62 -7.90
C MET A 99 25.40 3.84 -6.71
N ARG A 100 25.85 2.60 -6.49
CA ARG A 100 25.47 1.80 -5.31
C ARG A 100 25.97 2.44 -4.04
N GLU A 101 27.21 2.93 -4.02
CA GLU A 101 27.79 3.61 -2.86
C GLU A 101 27.04 4.90 -2.54
N ARG A 102 26.76 5.75 -3.55
CA ARG A 102 25.95 6.97 -3.37
C ARG A 102 24.57 6.67 -2.81
N TYR A 103 23.93 5.59 -3.28
CA TYR A 103 22.65 5.14 -2.74
C TYR A 103 22.76 4.72 -1.27
N ARG A 104 23.75 3.87 -0.92
CA ARG A 104 24.01 3.46 0.47
C ARG A 104 24.27 4.65 1.38
N ASN A 105 25.11 5.60 0.97
CA ASN A 105 25.44 6.79 1.74
C ASN A 105 24.22 7.70 1.96
N ARG A 106 23.35 7.85 0.95
CA ARG A 106 22.09 8.59 1.09
C ARG A 106 21.15 7.91 2.08
N GLN A 107 21.01 6.59 2.02
CA GLN A 107 20.18 5.84 2.98
C GLN A 107 20.73 5.99 4.40
N TYR A 108 22.04 5.81 4.59
CA TYR A 108 22.67 5.99 5.89
C TYR A 108 22.48 7.40 6.46
N SER A 109 22.70 8.42 5.64
CA SER A 109 22.50 9.82 6.03
C SER A 109 21.04 10.12 6.39
N LEU A 110 20.08 9.56 5.66
CA LEU A 110 18.66 9.70 5.96
C LEU A 110 18.29 9.04 7.29
N GLU A 111 18.72 7.81 7.52
CA GLU A 111 18.45 7.09 8.77
C GLU A 111 19.12 7.78 9.98
N SER A 112 20.33 8.30 9.81
CA SER A 112 20.98 9.13 10.84
C SER A 112 20.17 10.39 11.14
N SER A 113 19.69 11.10 10.11
CA SER A 113 18.94 12.34 10.29
C SER A 113 17.58 12.11 10.96
N LYS A 114 16.90 10.99 10.65
CA LYS A 114 15.68 10.56 11.34
C LYS A 114 15.95 10.27 12.81
N TYR A 115 17.04 9.57 13.09
CA TYR A 115 17.44 9.26 14.47
C TYR A 115 17.72 10.54 15.25
N ASP A 116 18.44 11.51 14.67
CA ASP A 116 18.72 12.79 15.32
C ASP A 116 17.43 13.56 15.63
N ALA A 117 16.48 13.63 14.69
CA ALA A 117 15.17 14.23 14.93
C ALA A 117 14.39 13.51 16.05
N VAL A 118 14.43 12.17 16.09
CA VAL A 118 13.79 11.37 17.15
C VAL A 118 14.48 11.60 18.50
N LYS A 119 15.81 11.71 18.52
CA LYS A 119 16.59 12.01 19.72
C LYS A 119 16.19 13.37 20.27
N ASP A 120 16.22 14.42 19.44
CA ASP A 120 15.83 15.77 19.84
C ASP A 120 14.38 15.83 20.36
N TYR A 121 13.46 15.16 19.68
CA TYR A 121 12.08 14.99 20.14
C TYR A 121 12.02 14.32 21.52
N THR A 122 12.75 13.23 21.70
CA THR A 122 12.82 12.47 22.96
C THR A 122 13.25 13.37 24.12
N TYR A 123 14.33 14.14 23.97
CA TYR A 123 14.75 15.10 25.00
C TYR A 123 13.68 16.16 25.23
N SER A 124 13.12 16.75 24.16
CA SER A 124 12.14 17.83 24.30
C SER A 124 10.90 17.42 25.11
N VAL A 125 10.41 16.19 24.93
CA VAL A 125 9.15 15.75 25.52
C VAL A 125 9.33 14.96 26.81
N LEU A 126 10.47 14.29 27.02
CA LEU A 126 10.66 13.41 28.17
C LEU A 126 11.60 13.97 29.24
N SER A 127 12.38 15.02 28.97
CA SER A 127 13.25 15.65 30.00
C SER A 127 12.52 16.05 31.29
N PRO A 128 11.27 16.54 31.29
CA PRO A 128 10.55 16.84 32.53
C PRO A 128 10.13 15.60 33.34
N TYR A 129 10.19 14.41 32.74
CA TYR A 129 9.53 13.21 33.23
C TYR A 129 10.48 12.07 33.61
N MET A 130 11.78 12.19 33.34
CA MET A 130 12.77 11.16 33.67
C MET A 130 14.16 11.77 33.84
N THR A 131 15.12 10.99 34.36
CA THR A 131 16.50 11.45 34.56
C THR A 131 17.28 11.46 33.25
N ASP A 132 18.36 12.25 33.20
CA ASP A 132 19.28 12.29 32.05
C ASP A 132 19.87 10.90 31.73
N GLU A 133 20.16 10.10 32.76
CA GLU A 133 20.61 8.72 32.60
C GLU A 133 19.58 7.88 31.85
N TYR A 134 18.30 7.95 32.23
CA TYR A 134 17.27 7.20 31.54
C TYR A 134 16.96 7.74 30.15
N LEU A 135 17.11 9.05 29.90
CA LEU A 135 16.98 9.62 28.55
C LEU A 135 18.05 9.05 27.62
N GLU A 136 19.29 9.00 28.10
CA GLU A 136 20.42 8.46 27.34
C GLU A 136 20.19 6.97 27.04
N ILE A 137 19.77 6.18 28.03
CA ILE A 137 19.42 4.76 27.84
C ILE A 137 18.28 4.61 26.82
N LEU A 138 17.23 5.44 26.92
CA LEU A 138 16.11 5.38 25.99
C LEU A 138 16.56 5.68 24.55
N CYS A 139 17.41 6.69 24.36
CA CYS A 139 17.97 7.01 23.04
C CYS A 139 18.82 5.85 22.50
N GLN A 140 19.63 5.21 23.34
CA GLN A 140 20.41 4.03 22.96
C GLN A 140 19.51 2.84 22.59
N ASN A 141 18.46 2.58 23.37
CA ASN A 141 17.46 1.56 23.04
C ASN A 141 16.83 1.82 21.66
N ILE A 142 16.46 3.07 21.35
CA ILE A 142 15.89 3.44 20.04
C ILE A 142 16.92 3.18 18.93
N LYS A 143 18.17 3.62 19.12
CA LYS A 143 19.24 3.50 18.12
C LYS A 143 19.56 2.05 17.77
N LEU A 144 19.55 1.19 18.79
CA LEU A 144 20.04 -0.19 18.67
C LEU A 144 18.94 -1.19 18.39
N TYR A 145 17.65 -0.84 18.49
CA TYR A 145 16.55 -1.83 18.49
C TYR A 145 16.49 -2.75 17.24
N ASP A 146 16.96 -2.28 16.09
CA ASP A 146 17.03 -3.08 14.86
C ASP A 146 18.29 -3.96 14.75
N ILE A 147 19.20 -3.85 15.71
CA ILE A 147 20.41 -4.67 15.79
C ILE A 147 20.05 -5.97 16.52
N PRO A 148 20.18 -7.14 15.88
CA PRO A 148 19.72 -8.43 16.43
C PRO A 148 20.29 -8.78 17.82
N GLU A 149 21.49 -8.32 18.13
CA GLU A 149 22.19 -8.59 19.39
C GLU A 149 21.87 -7.55 20.49
N SER A 150 21.07 -6.53 20.19
CA SER A 150 20.73 -5.50 21.17
C SER A 150 19.71 -6.00 22.19
N CYS A 151 19.96 -5.66 23.46
CA CYS A 151 19.02 -5.89 24.55
C CYS A 151 18.41 -4.55 24.97
N ILE A 152 17.08 -4.52 25.13
CA ILE A 152 16.41 -3.34 25.67
C ILE A 152 16.66 -3.26 27.17
N VAL A 153 17.17 -2.12 27.62
CA VAL A 153 17.33 -1.79 29.04
C VAL A 153 16.09 -1.01 29.51
N PRO A 154 15.31 -1.51 30.48
CA PRO A 154 14.14 -0.79 30.97
C PRO A 154 14.48 0.58 31.57
N VAL A 155 13.59 1.53 31.35
CA VAL A 155 13.63 2.88 31.91
C VAL A 155 12.35 3.16 32.71
N LYS A 156 12.34 4.24 33.48
CA LYS A 156 11.16 4.69 34.22
C LYS A 156 11.02 6.20 34.17
N THR A 157 9.78 6.63 34.19
CA THR A 157 9.36 8.02 34.37
C THR A 157 9.23 8.35 35.88
N ASN A 158 8.94 9.61 36.19
CA ASN A 158 8.59 10.08 37.52
C ASN A 158 7.13 9.74 37.92
N GLY A 159 6.38 9.01 37.08
CA GLY A 159 5.02 8.56 37.35
C GLY A 159 3.92 9.56 37.01
N THR A 160 4.24 10.72 36.44
CA THR A 160 3.23 11.72 36.05
C THR A 160 2.65 11.51 34.65
N LEU A 161 3.37 10.79 33.78
CA LEU A 161 2.87 10.37 32.47
C LEU A 161 1.92 9.18 32.61
N ASN A 162 0.80 9.23 31.90
CA ASN A 162 -0.15 8.14 31.88
C ASN A 162 0.15 7.17 30.72
N THR A 163 -0.53 6.00 30.70
CA THR A 163 -0.28 4.99 29.66
C THR A 163 -0.55 5.48 28.23
N LEU A 164 -1.44 6.47 28.05
CA LEU A 164 -1.74 7.07 26.76
C LEU A 164 -0.59 7.95 26.27
N ASP A 165 0.04 8.72 27.16
CA ASP A 165 1.24 9.51 26.84
C ASP A 165 2.36 8.64 26.28
N ILE A 166 2.62 7.51 26.95
CA ILE A 166 3.66 6.54 26.54
C ILE A 166 3.33 5.90 25.19
N ARG A 167 2.04 5.61 24.92
CA ARG A 167 1.58 5.10 23.61
C ARG A 167 1.71 6.14 22.50
N HIS A 168 1.36 7.40 22.76
CA HIS A 168 1.52 8.48 21.79
C HIS A 168 2.99 8.73 21.46
N TYR A 169 3.85 8.75 22.48
CA TYR A 169 5.30 8.82 22.31
C TYR A 169 5.81 7.69 21.38
N SER A 170 5.43 6.44 21.67
CA SER A 170 5.77 5.28 20.84
C SER A 170 5.28 5.42 19.39
N TRP A 171 4.08 5.96 19.20
CA TRP A 171 3.54 6.18 17.86
C TRP A 171 4.35 7.24 17.10
N ASN A 172 4.64 8.37 17.75
CA ASN A 172 5.34 9.52 17.15
C ASN A 172 6.74 9.13 16.66
N ILE A 173 7.57 8.50 17.51
CA ILE A 173 8.93 8.07 17.12
C ILE A 173 8.88 6.95 16.10
N GLY A 174 7.94 6.01 16.28
CA GLY A 174 7.80 4.86 15.40
C GLY A 174 7.35 5.23 13.99
N GLU A 175 6.58 6.31 13.85
CA GLU A 175 6.20 6.85 12.54
C GLU A 175 7.43 7.38 11.78
N ARG A 176 8.31 8.13 12.46
CA ARG A 176 9.55 8.66 11.86
C ARG A 176 10.51 7.57 11.43
N LEU A 177 10.62 6.53 12.25
CA LEU A 177 11.50 5.39 12.02
C LEU A 177 10.89 4.33 11.09
N GLY A 178 9.67 4.53 10.57
CA GLY A 178 9.00 3.57 9.69
C GLY A 178 8.67 2.23 10.37
N TRP A 179 8.52 2.22 11.69
CA TRP A 179 8.22 1.01 12.45
C TRP A 179 6.76 0.59 12.27
N SER A 180 6.50 -0.73 12.23
CA SER A 180 5.14 -1.25 12.24
C SER A 180 4.46 -1.03 13.60
N GLY A 181 3.11 -1.04 13.64
CA GLY A 181 2.39 -0.91 14.90
C GLY A 181 2.76 -1.98 15.93
N GLN A 182 3.04 -3.21 15.50
CA GLN A 182 3.51 -4.28 16.38
C GLN A 182 4.88 -3.93 16.98
N LYS A 183 5.80 -3.48 16.13
CA LYS A 183 7.15 -3.09 16.55
C LYS A 183 7.12 -1.94 17.56
N ARG A 184 6.29 -0.92 17.31
CA ARG A 184 6.04 0.21 18.23
C ARG A 184 5.56 -0.27 19.61
N ALA A 185 4.53 -1.12 19.63
CA ALA A 185 3.93 -1.63 20.86
C ALA A 185 4.88 -2.54 21.66
N THR A 186 5.62 -3.43 20.98
CA THR A 186 6.60 -4.30 21.64
C THR A 186 7.76 -3.47 22.21
N PHE A 187 8.34 -2.59 21.41
CA PHE A 187 9.45 -1.73 21.83
C PHE A 187 9.13 -0.94 23.10
N ILE A 188 7.99 -0.26 23.09
CA ILE A 188 7.64 0.63 24.20
C ILE A 188 7.30 -0.15 25.48
N LYS A 189 6.69 -1.34 25.36
CA LYS A 189 6.45 -2.24 26.51
C LYS A 189 7.76 -2.64 27.19
N LEU A 190 8.78 -2.95 26.39
CA LEU A 190 10.10 -3.34 26.88
C LEU A 190 10.83 -2.16 27.53
N CYS A 191 10.69 -0.95 26.98
CA CYS A 191 11.30 0.25 27.54
C CYS A 191 10.62 0.68 28.84
N PHE A 192 9.28 0.67 28.91
CA PHE A 192 8.50 1.19 30.05
C PHE A 192 7.61 0.10 30.69
N PRO A 193 8.20 -0.99 31.23
CA PRO A 193 7.42 -2.11 31.75
C PRO A 193 6.61 -1.73 32.99
N THR A 194 7.05 -0.74 33.78
CA THR A 194 6.35 -0.28 34.98
C THR A 194 5.11 0.55 34.63
N GLU A 195 5.25 1.55 33.77
CA GLU A 195 4.17 2.43 33.32
C GLU A 195 3.10 1.65 32.56
N LEU A 196 3.53 0.66 31.78
CA LEU A 196 2.64 -0.11 30.92
C LEU A 196 2.22 -1.45 31.52
N LYS A 197 2.52 -1.74 32.79
CA LYS A 197 2.36 -3.08 33.40
C LYS A 197 1.00 -3.73 33.11
N ASP A 198 -0.09 -2.95 33.16
CA ASP A 198 -1.47 -3.42 33.04
C ASP A 198 -2.01 -3.43 31.59
N VAL A 199 -1.16 -3.13 30.59
CA VAL A 199 -1.57 -3.05 29.18
C VAL A 199 -0.83 -4.08 28.33
N GLU A 200 -1.58 -4.99 27.73
CA GLU A 200 -1.06 -5.99 26.79
C GLU A 200 -0.54 -5.35 25.50
N VAL A 201 0.53 -5.93 24.92
CA VAL A 201 1.15 -5.43 23.68
C VAL A 201 0.12 -5.32 22.54
N GLU A 202 -0.76 -6.31 22.41
CA GLU A 202 -1.78 -6.32 21.36
C GLU A 202 -2.87 -5.25 21.58
N SER A 203 -3.19 -4.94 22.84
CA SER A 203 -4.09 -3.83 23.17
C SER A 203 -3.45 -2.48 22.82
N MET A 204 -2.16 -2.31 23.16
CA MET A 204 -1.42 -1.11 22.80
C MET A 204 -1.33 -0.90 21.30
N ARG A 205 -1.02 -1.96 20.53
CA ARG A 205 -0.94 -1.92 19.06
C ARG A 205 -2.20 -1.31 18.44
N ARG A 206 -3.38 -1.61 18.98
CA ARG A 206 -4.68 -1.11 18.49
C ARG A 206 -5.00 0.30 18.97
N THR A 207 -4.37 0.75 20.06
CA THR A 207 -4.70 1.99 20.77
C THR A 207 -3.55 3.02 20.76
N LEU A 208 -2.53 2.83 19.92
CA LEU A 208 -1.37 3.74 19.78
C LEU A 208 -1.77 5.19 19.48
N ARG A 209 -2.90 5.41 18.80
CA ARG A 209 -3.41 6.75 18.43
C ARG A 209 -4.76 7.09 19.08
N GLN A 210 -5.11 6.39 20.16
CA GLN A 210 -6.39 6.61 20.83
C GLN A 210 -6.47 8.06 21.34
N LYS A 211 -7.58 8.76 21.09
CA LYS A 211 -7.76 10.10 21.67
C LYS A 211 -8.06 10.01 23.17
N GLY A 212 -7.59 10.97 23.95
CA GLY A 212 -7.85 11.07 25.37
C GLY A 212 -7.07 12.21 26.02
N LYS A 213 -7.14 12.31 27.35
CA LYS A 213 -6.35 13.28 28.11
C LYS A 213 -4.89 12.81 28.16
N CYS A 214 -4.01 13.55 27.51
CA CYS A 214 -2.57 13.31 27.44
C CYS A 214 -1.85 14.65 27.38
N VAL A 215 -0.59 14.65 27.81
CA VAL A 215 0.35 15.77 27.64
C VAL A 215 1.22 15.55 26.39
N ILE A 216 1.52 14.30 26.04
CA ILE A 216 2.20 13.97 24.79
C ILE A 216 1.13 13.75 23.72
N GLU A 217 0.98 14.70 22.80
CA GLU A 217 0.01 14.62 21.71
C GLU A 217 0.54 13.81 20.52
N ILE A 218 -0.39 13.30 19.69
CA ILE A 218 -0.03 12.63 18.44
C ILE A 218 0.47 13.67 17.44
N ASP A 219 1.70 13.47 16.96
CA ASP A 219 2.36 14.35 16.01
C ASP A 219 2.47 13.65 14.66
N VAL A 220 1.58 13.95 13.70
CA VAL A 220 1.58 13.32 12.37
C VAL A 220 2.55 14.08 11.45
N PRO A 221 3.54 13.44 10.80
CA PRO A 221 4.50 14.15 9.96
C PRO A 221 3.85 14.76 8.72
N ASP A 222 4.41 15.89 8.26
CA ASP A 222 4.10 16.47 6.95
C ASP A 222 4.52 15.53 5.80
N TYR A 223 3.97 15.75 4.61
CA TYR A 223 4.24 14.89 3.45
C TYR A 223 5.75 14.86 3.12
N ASN A 224 6.33 13.66 3.16
CA ASN A 224 7.76 13.43 2.91
C ASN A 224 8.69 14.17 3.89
N ASP A 225 8.22 14.44 5.10
CA ASP A 225 8.99 15.01 6.20
C ASP A 225 9.10 14.00 7.36
N TYR A 226 10.20 14.09 8.11
CA TYR A 226 10.43 13.33 9.35
C TYR A 226 10.61 14.25 10.56
N GLN A 227 10.64 15.57 10.38
CA GLN A 227 10.74 16.51 11.49
C GLN A 227 9.47 16.49 12.34
N PHE A 228 9.63 16.87 13.60
CA PHE A 228 8.51 16.99 14.55
C PHE A 228 8.06 18.45 14.65
N HIS A 229 6.76 18.68 14.86
CA HIS A 229 6.23 20.05 14.90
C HIS A 229 6.67 20.89 16.10
N HIS A 230 7.14 20.27 17.19
CA HIS A 230 7.61 21.00 18.37
C HIS A 230 8.93 21.77 18.15
N GLN A 231 9.61 21.54 17.03
CA GLN A 231 10.83 22.28 16.65
C GLN A 231 10.55 23.60 15.93
N LYS A 232 9.27 23.99 15.74
CA LYS A 232 8.85 25.24 15.10
C LYS A 232 8.38 26.28 16.09
#